data_AF-A0A2W6RSB9-F1
#
_entry.id   AF-A0A2W6RSB9-F1
#
_cell.length_a   1.000
_cell.length_b   1.000
_cell.length_c   1.000
_cell.angle_alpha   90.00
_cell.angle_beta   90.00
_cell.angle_gamma   90.00
#
_symmetry.space_group_name_H-M   'P 1'
#
loop_
_entity.id
_entity.type
_entity.pdbx_description
1 polymer ?
#
loop_
_entity_poly.entity_id
_entity_poly.type
_entity_poly.pdbx_seq_one_letter_code
_entity_poly.pdbx_strand_id
1 'polypeptide(L)' 'MVTSRLLVERGSSKDPSQDWGEFHFLGLPSPADRIAVEYEGRVQYLTVLSVHHRPVPSGTTTEAPAGDVVAKWTGAEP' A
#
# COMPACT_ATOMS: atom_id res chain seq x y z
N MET A 1 2.66 5.92 13.33
CA MET A 1 2.98 6.13 11.90
C MET A 1 3.73 4.90 11.44
N VAL A 2 3.24 4.23 10.39
CA VAL A 2 3.81 3.01 9.83
C VAL A 2 4.27 3.30 8.41
N THR A 3 5.52 3.00 8.09
CA THR A 3 6.03 3.11 6.71
C THR A 3 5.80 1.80 5.98
N SER A 4 5.23 1.85 4.78
CA SER A 4 4.99 0.67 3.95
C SER A 4 5.01 1.04 2.47
N ARG A 5 5.44 0.09 1.63
CA ARG A 5 5.42 0.23 0.17
C ARG A 5 3.98 0.14 -0.34
N LEU A 6 3.61 0.99 -1.29
CA LEU A 6 2.28 1.00 -1.91
C LEU A 6 2.35 0.41 -3.32
N LEU A 7 1.70 -0.73 -3.51
CA LEU A 7 1.56 -1.41 -4.79
C LEU A 7 0.15 -1.17 -5.34
N VAL A 8 0.04 -0.64 -6.55
CA VAL A 8 -1.23 -0.19 -7.12
C VAL A 8 -1.62 -0.94 -8.38
N GLU A 9 -2.82 -1.52 -8.38
CA GLU A 9 -3.46 -2.07 -9.56
C GLU A 9 -4.22 -0.96 -10.33
N ARG A 10 -3.70 -0.57 -11.50
CA ARG A 10 -4.32 0.45 -12.39
C ARG A 10 -5.08 -0.15 -13.60
N GLY A 11 -5.06 -1.47 -13.77
CA GLY A 11 -5.53 -2.14 -14.99
C GLY A 11 -6.35 -3.41 -14.74
N SER A 12 -6.23 -4.37 -15.66
CA SER A 12 -6.82 -5.70 -15.49
C SER A 12 -6.14 -6.43 -14.34
N SER A 13 -6.81 -7.39 -13.71
CA SER A 13 -6.23 -8.23 -12.66
C SER A 13 -5.04 -9.09 -13.13
N LYS A 14 -4.74 -9.06 -14.44
CA LYS A 14 -3.59 -9.72 -15.05
C LYS A 14 -2.37 -8.81 -15.18
N ASP A 15 -2.56 -7.50 -15.06
CA ASP A 15 -1.46 -6.55 -15.15
C ASP A 15 -0.70 -6.54 -13.81
N PRO A 16 0.65 -6.50 -13.83
CA PRO A 16 1.42 -6.43 -12.61
C PRO A 16 1.09 -5.12 -11.85
N SER A 17 1.01 -5.21 -10.52
CA SER A 17 0.85 -4.03 -9.68
C SER A 17 2.02 -3.07 -9.88
N GLN A 18 1.71 -1.79 -10.00
CA GLN A 18 2.71 -0.73 -10.10
C GLN A 18 3.27 -0.42 -8.71
N ASP A 19 4.58 -0.28 -8.60
CA ASP A 19 5.21 0.21 -7.39
C ASP A 19 5.18 1.73 -7.34
N TRP A 20 4.48 2.29 -6.36
CA TRP A 20 4.42 3.74 -6.15
C TRP A 20 5.40 4.24 -5.09
N GLY A 21 6.21 3.35 -4.51
CA GLY A 21 7.20 3.68 -3.49
C GLY A 21 6.66 3.57 -2.07
N GLU A 22 7.39 4.17 -1.12
CA GLU A 22 7.07 4.12 0.30
C GLU A 22 6.17 5.29 0.73
N PHE A 23 5.17 4.98 1.56
CA PHE A 23 4.25 5.95 2.14
C PHE A 23 4.18 5.76 3.65
N HIS A 24 3.86 6.86 4.34
CA HIS A 24 3.56 6.83 5.76
C HIS A 24 2.05 6.75 6.00
N PHE A 25 1.63 5.73 6.74
CA PHE A 25 0.25 5.51 7.15
C PHE A 25 0.08 5.80 8.64
N LEU A 26 -1.14 6.14 9.07
CA LEU A 26 -1.47 6.28 10.49
C LEU A 26 -1.30 4.93 11.22
N GLY A 27 -1.79 3.85 10.60
CA GLY A 27 -1.57 2.44 10.92
C GLY A 27 -1.67 1.62 9.63
N LEU A 28 -1.39 0.31 9.69
CA LEU A 28 -1.58 -0.54 8.49
C LEU A 28 -3.07 -0.57 8.11
N PRO A 29 -3.42 -0.24 6.86
CA PRO A 29 -4.81 -0.23 6.44
C PRO A 29 -5.37 -1.65 6.34
N SER A 30 -6.68 -1.78 6.45
CA SER A 30 -7.40 -3.03 6.27
C SER A 30 -7.90 -3.17 4.83
N PRO A 31 -8.17 -4.40 4.36
CA PRO A 31 -8.92 -4.61 3.12
C PRO A 31 -10.22 -3.79 3.11
N ALA A 32 -10.55 -3.22 1.94
CA ALA A 32 -11.65 -2.29 1.68
C ALA A 32 -11.50 -0.87 2.26
N ASP A 33 -10.44 -0.55 3.00
CA ASP A 33 -10.15 0.84 3.37
C ASP A 33 -9.93 1.70 2.12
N ARG A 34 -10.37 2.95 2.20
CA ARG A 34 -10.11 3.96 1.15
C ARG A 34 -8.93 4.81 1.55
N ILE A 35 -7.98 4.95 0.63
CA ILE A 35 -6.80 5.79 0.81
C ILE A 35 -6.71 6.83 -0.31
N ALA A 36 -6.26 8.03 0.05
CA ALA A 36 -5.97 9.12 -0.87
C ALA A 36 -4.49 9.48 -0.70
N VAL A 37 -3.75 9.49 -1.81
CA VAL A 37 -2.30 9.76 -1.81
C VAL A 37 -1.93 10.70 -2.94
N GLU A 38 -0.98 11.60 -2.72
CA GLU A 38 -0.37 12.36 -3.81
C GLU A 38 0.59 11.47 -4.59
N TYR A 39 0.38 11.38 -5.90
CA TYR A 39 1.26 10.66 -6.82
C TYR A 39 1.19 11.31 -8.20
N GLU A 40 2.36 11.54 -8.82
CA GLU A 40 2.49 12.25 -10.11
C GLU A 40 1.81 13.64 -10.11
N GLY A 41 1.88 14.35 -8.97
CA GLY A 41 1.35 15.71 -8.84
C GLY A 41 -0.18 15.82 -8.74
N ARG A 42 -0.88 14.70 -8.55
CA ARG A 42 -2.34 14.67 -8.31
C ARG A 42 -2.69 13.77 -7.14
N VAL A 43 -3.79 14.04 -6.47
CA VAL A 43 -4.36 13.11 -5.50
C VAL A 43 -4.97 11.92 -6.24
N GLN A 44 -4.57 10.72 -5.86
CA GLN A 44 -5.06 9.45 -6.37
C GLN A 44 -5.91 8.79 -5.29
N TYR A 45 -7.07 8.26 -5.67
CA TYR A 45 -7.97 7.53 -4.79
C TYR A 45 -7.86 6.03 -5.03
N LEU A 46 -7.60 5.28 -3.97
CA LEU A 46 -7.39 3.84 -4.01
C LEU A 46 -8.29 3.11 -3.00
N THR A 47 -8.62 1.86 -3.28
CA THR A 47 -9.25 0.94 -2.33
C THR A 47 -8.26 -0.17 -2.01
N VAL A 48 -7.95 -0.37 -0.73
CA VAL A 48 -7.00 -1.40 -0.28
C VAL A 48 -7.60 -2.79 -0.52
N LEU A 49 -6.80 -3.67 -1.10
CA LEU A 49 -7.15 -5.06 -1.37
C LEU A 49 -6.61 -5.98 -0.26
N SER A 50 -5.34 -5.79 0.09
CA SER A 50 -4.63 -6.60 1.07
C SER A 50 -3.40 -5.87 1.60
N VAL A 51 -2.88 -6.36 2.72
CA VAL A 51 -1.53 -6.03 3.20
C VAL A 51 -0.72 -7.31 3.24
N HIS A 52 0.41 -7.33 2.53
CA HIS A 52 1.33 -8.45 2.49
C HIS A 52 2.32 -8.32 3.64
N HIS A 53 1.96 -8.85 4.80
CA HIS A 53 2.82 -8.82 5.97
C HIS A 53 4.04 -9.72 5.82
N ARG A 54 5.18 -9.22 6.26
CA ARG A 54 6.44 -9.95 6.45
C ARG A 54 6.80 -9.85 7.93
N PRO A 55 6.11 -10.63 8.79
CA PRO A 55 6.38 -10.62 10.22
C PRO A 55 7.74 -11.25 10.50
N VAL A 56 8.31 -10.90 11.65
CA VAL A 56 9.55 -11.49 12.15
C VAL A 56 9.28 -12.28 13.44
N PRO A 57 10.00 -13.39 13.70
CA PRO A 57 9.85 -14.13 14.94
C PRO A 57 10.21 -13.27 16.17
N SER A 58 9.43 -13.42 17.24
CA SER A 58 9.66 -12.68 18.48
C SER A 58 10.95 -13.12 19.17
N GLY A 59 11.75 -12.15 19.63
CA GLY A 59 12.89 -12.39 20.52
C GLY A 59 14.16 -12.94 19.87
N THR A 60 14.20 -13.17 18.55
CA THR A 60 15.35 -13.82 17.90
C THR A 60 15.96 -13.06 16.72
N THR A 61 15.36 -11.95 16.28
CA THR A 61 15.91 -11.18 15.15
C THR A 61 16.09 -9.70 15.47
N THR A 62 17.08 -9.08 14.84
CA THR A 62 17.28 -7.62 14.81
C THR A 62 16.54 -6.95 13.66
N GLU A 63 15.97 -7.73 12.74
CA GLU A 63 15.20 -7.21 11.60
C GLU A 63 13.84 -6.68 12.06
N ALA A 64 13.40 -5.56 11.49
CA ALA A 64 12.07 -5.01 11.72
C ALA A 64 11.03 -5.76 10.86
N PRO A 65 9.80 -5.98 11.36
CA PRO A 65 8.72 -6.47 10.53
C PRO A 65 8.44 -5.47 9.40
N ALA A 66 8.04 -5.99 8.24
CA ALA A 66 7.71 -5.18 7.07
C ALA A 66 6.33 -5.55 6.52
N GLY A 67 5.83 -4.75 5.60
CA GLY A 67 4.64 -5.08 4.83
C GLY A 67 4.51 -4.20 3.60
N ASP A 68 3.79 -4.71 2.61
CA ASP A 68 3.43 -3.97 1.40
C ASP A 68 1.89 -3.82 1.35
N VAL A 69 1.40 -2.59 1.16
CA VAL A 69 -0.02 -2.30 0.96
C VAL A 69 -0.34 -2.49 -0.51
N VAL A 70 -1.29 -3.37 -0.82
CA VAL A 70 -1.79 -3.58 -2.19
C VAL A 70 -3.15 -2.91 -2.30
N ALA A 71 -3.30 -2.04 -3.28
CA ALA A 71 -4.53 -1.28 -3.48
C ALA A 71 -4.92 -1.21 -4.96
N LYS A 72 -6.21 -1.10 -5.21
CA LYS A 72 -6.76 -0.85 -6.54
C LYS A 72 -6.99 0.64 -6.76
N TRP A 73 -6.53 1.15 -7.89
CA TRP A 73 -6.83 2.52 -8.30
C TRP A 73 -8.31 2.68 -8.64
N THR A 74 -8.93 3.73 -8.12
CA THR A 74 -10.36 4.02 -8.28
C THR A 74 -10.64 5.40 -8.89
N GLY A 75 -9.64 6.25 -9.00
CA GLY A 75 -9.74 7.56 -9.64
C GLY A 75 -8.63 8.53 -9.22
N ALA A 76 -8.66 9.72 -9.77
CA ALA A 76 -7.77 10.83 -9.40
C ALA A 76 -8.57 12.13 -9.30
N GLU A 77 -8.05 13.11 -8.56
CA GLU A 77 -8.57 14.47 -8.65
C GLU A 77 -8.46 14.99 -10.10
N PRO A 78 -9.45 15.79 -10.56
CA PRO A 78 -9.50 16.35 -11.92
C PRO A 78 -8.22 17.06 -12.36
#